data_AF-A0A0F6A3K3-F1
#
_entry.id   AF-A0A0F6A3K3-F1
#
_cell.length_a   1.000
_cell.length_b   1.000
_cell.length_c   1.000
_cell.angle_alpha   90.00
_cell.angle_beta   90.00
_cell.angle_gamma   90.00
#
_symmetry.space_group_name_H-M   'P 1'
#
loop_
_entity.id
_entity.type
_entity.pdbx_description
1 polymer ?
#
loop_
_entity_poly.entity_id
_entity_poly.type
_entity_poly.pdbx_seq_one_letter_code
_entity_poly.pdbx_strand_id
1 'polypeptide(L)'
;MKYWIVLLITLLLGTNAFWVLSVIDDAVTCSYSDASFDTTLKMYNQTIILANLDLKGKTAEQAISLIGKDVYGLAPFIKDGCVNAGMVCVQLNENNIVTGFGDTAL
;
A
#
# COMPACT_ATOMS: atom_id res chain seq x y z
N MET A 1 -36.63 32.32 -29.87
CA MET A 1 -36.80 32.01 -28.43
C MET A 1 -36.67 30.53 -28.10
N LYS A 2 -37.38 29.61 -28.78
CA LYS A 2 -37.29 28.15 -28.52
C LYS A 2 -35.86 27.58 -28.50
N TYR A 3 -35.02 27.94 -29.48
CA TYR A 3 -33.63 27.47 -29.54
C TYR A 3 -32.76 27.95 -28.38
N TRP A 4 -32.98 29.19 -27.93
CA TRP A 4 -32.29 29.74 -26.75
C TRP A 4 -32.70 29.03 -25.47
N ILE A 5 -33.99 28.70 -25.33
CA ILE A 5 -34.48 27.94 -24.18
C ILE A 5 -33.87 26.53 -24.16
N VAL A 6 -33.84 25.85 -25.31
CA VAL A 6 -33.21 24.51 -25.42
C VAL A 6 -31.72 24.57 -25.09
N LEU A 7 -31.00 25.55 -25.65
CA LEU A 7 -29.57 25.75 -25.37
C LEU A 7 -29.31 26.02 -23.89
N LEU A 8 -30.11 26.87 -23.24
CA LEU A 8 -29.98 27.15 -21.81
C LEU A 8 -30.26 25.92 -20.94
N ILE A 9 -31.24 25.09 -21.29
CA ILE A 9 -31.53 23.84 -20.57
C ILE A 9 -30.36 22.86 -20.72
N THR A 10 -29.84 22.68 -21.93
CA THR A 10 -28.68 21.81 -22.16
C THR A 10 -27.46 22.29 -21.38
N LEU A 11 -27.21 23.60 -21.37
CA LEU A 11 -26.10 24.17 -20.62
C LEU A 11 -26.29 24.00 -19.11
N LEU A 12 -27.51 24.20 -18.60
CA LEU A 12 -27.83 23.99 -17.19
C LEU A 12 -27.60 22.53 -16.79
N LEU A 13 -28.11 21.57 -17.55
CA LEU A 13 -27.92 20.15 -17.27
C LEU A 13 -26.46 19.74 -17.38
N GLY A 14 -25.75 20.22 -18.40
CA GLY A 14 -24.33 19.94 -18.62
C GLY A 14 -23.46 20.46 -17.49
N THR A 15 -23.67 21.71 -17.05
CA THR A 15 -22.91 22.29 -15.94
C THR A 15 -23.19 21.57 -14.62
N ASN A 16 -24.45 21.24 -14.32
CA ASN A 16 -24.76 20.49 -13.10
C ASN A 16 -24.17 19.07 -13.13
N ALA A 17 -24.24 18.37 -14.26
CA ALA A 17 -23.61 17.06 -14.42
C ALA A 17 -22.09 17.13 -14.25
N PHE A 18 -21.44 18.15 -14.82
CA PHE A 18 -20.00 18.37 -14.66
C PHE A 18 -19.60 18.53 -13.18
N TRP A 19 -20.33 19.36 -12.43
CA TRP A 19 -20.04 19.55 -11.00
C TRP A 19 -20.22 18.26 -10.20
N VAL A 20 -21.29 17.51 -10.44
CA VAL A 20 -21.52 16.21 -9.77
C VAL A 20 -20.38 15.24 -10.07
N LEU A 21 -19.95 15.14 -11.33
CA LEU A 21 -18.83 14.27 -11.71
C LEU A 21 -17.52 14.72 -11.07
N SER A 22 -17.25 16.03 -11.01
CA SER A 22 -16.04 16.55 -10.36
C SER A 22 -15.98 16.23 -8.87
N VAL A 23 -17.11 16.35 -8.15
CA VAL A 23 -17.17 16.01 -6.71
C VAL A 23 -16.90 14.52 -6.48
N ILE A 24 -17.41 13.66 -7.37
CA ILE A 24 -17.15 12.22 -7.29
C ILE A 24 -15.67 11.94 -7.54
N ASP A 25 -15.08 12.54 -8.58
CA ASP A 25 -13.68 12.34 -8.94
C ASP A 25 -12.72 12.82 -7.82
N ASP A 26 -13.00 13.99 -7.24
CA ASP A 26 -12.25 14.52 -6.10
C ASP A 26 -12.35 13.60 -4.88
N ALA A 27 -13.55 13.09 -4.57
CA ALA A 27 -13.77 12.19 -3.43
C ALA A 27 -13.06 10.84 -3.62
N VAL A 28 -13.10 10.29 -4.83
CA VAL A 28 -12.40 9.06 -5.21
C VAL A 28 -10.89 9.27 -5.10
N THR A 29 -10.37 10.36 -5.65
CA THR A 29 -8.96 10.74 -5.58
C THR A 29 -8.48 10.90 -4.14
N CYS A 30 -9.26 11.58 -3.30
CA CYS A 30 -8.96 11.73 -1.88
C CYS A 30 -8.91 10.36 -1.18
N SER A 31 -9.88 9.48 -1.45
CA SER A 31 -9.92 8.14 -0.85
C SER A 31 -8.70 7.30 -1.23
N TYR A 32 -8.26 7.35 -2.50
CA TYR A 32 -7.05 6.66 -2.94
C TYR A 32 -5.77 7.27 -2.35
N SER A 33 -5.72 8.59 -2.23
CA SER A 33 -4.61 9.29 -1.58
C SER A 33 -4.47 8.88 -0.12
N ASP A 34 -5.57 8.86 0.63
CA ASP A 34 -5.58 8.45 2.04
C ASP A 34 -5.18 6.98 2.21
N ALA A 35 -5.70 6.09 1.37
CA ALA A 35 -5.33 4.68 1.40
C ALA A 35 -3.84 4.46 1.09
N SER A 36 -3.29 5.23 0.14
CA SER A 36 -1.87 5.18 -0.22
C SER A 36 -1.00 5.69 0.94
N PHE A 37 -1.43 6.75 1.62
CA PHE A 37 -0.74 7.29 2.79
C PHE A 37 -0.74 6.32 3.97
N ASP A 38 -1.89 5.73 4.32
CA ASP A 38 -2.01 4.72 5.38
C ASP A 38 -1.13 3.50 5.10
N THR A 39 -1.12 3.03 3.86
CA THR A 39 -0.26 1.92 3.42
C THR A 39 1.22 2.25 3.60
N THR A 40 1.63 3.44 3.15
CA THR A 40 3.03 3.91 3.28
C THR A 40 3.45 4.03 4.73
N LEU A 41 2.57 4.58 5.59
CA LEU A 41 2.83 4.72 7.02
C LEU A 41 2.99 3.36 7.70
N LYS A 42 2.15 2.39 7.36
CA LYS A 42 2.27 1.01 7.85
C LYS A 42 3.57 0.36 7.41
N MET A 43 3.96 0.49 6.13
CA MET A 43 5.23 -0.03 5.63
C MET A 43 6.44 0.61 6.31
N TYR A 44 6.39 1.93 6.54
CA TYR A 44 7.42 2.66 7.27
C TYR A 44 7.58 2.13 8.70
N ASN A 45 6.47 1.99 9.43
CA ASN A 45 6.49 1.42 10.79
C ASN A 45 7.03 -0.01 10.82
N GLN A 46 6.59 -0.86 9.87
CA GLN A 46 7.10 -2.23 9.74
C GLN A 46 8.61 -2.22 9.52
N THR A 47 9.10 -1.36 8.63
CA THR A 47 10.53 -1.25 8.31
C THR A 47 11.36 -0.85 9.53
N ILE A 48 10.87 0.11 10.32
CA ILE A 48 11.54 0.50 11.57
C ILE A 48 11.60 -0.67 12.56
N ILE A 49 10.49 -1.39 12.74
CA ILE A 49 10.44 -2.55 13.64
C ILE A 49 11.48 -3.58 13.18
N LEU A 50 11.45 -3.93 11.89
CA LEU A 50 12.37 -4.90 11.30
C LEU A 50 13.84 -4.47 11.40
N ALA A 51 14.15 -3.19 11.17
CA ALA A 51 15.51 -2.67 11.27
C ALA A 51 16.07 -2.71 12.69
N ASN A 52 15.21 -2.63 13.71
CA ASN A 52 15.58 -2.78 15.11
C ASN A 52 15.66 -4.26 15.56
N LEU A 53 15.17 -5.18 14.74
CA LEU A 53 15.40 -6.60 14.94
C LEU A 53 16.76 -6.94 14.32
N ASP A 54 17.66 -7.50 15.11
CA ASP A 54 18.97 -7.97 14.66
C ASP A 54 18.82 -9.23 13.78
N LEU A 55 18.17 -9.13 12.63
CA LEU A 55 17.74 -10.29 11.84
C LEU A 55 18.88 -10.91 11.04
N LYS A 56 19.93 -10.15 10.73
CA LYS A 56 21.03 -10.61 9.87
C LYS A 56 21.74 -11.82 10.46
N GLY A 57 21.95 -12.85 9.65
CA GLY A 57 22.60 -14.09 10.08
C GLY A 57 21.67 -15.07 10.81
N LYS A 58 20.40 -14.71 11.07
CA LYS A 58 19.40 -15.64 11.62
C LYS A 58 18.80 -16.51 10.53
N THR A 59 18.29 -17.68 10.92
CA THR A 59 17.52 -18.53 10.00
C THR A 59 16.16 -17.91 9.72
N ALA A 60 15.53 -18.31 8.62
CA ALA A 60 14.18 -17.85 8.27
C ALA A 60 13.15 -18.11 9.40
N GLU A 61 13.23 -19.27 10.06
CA GLU A 61 12.34 -19.63 11.17
C GLU A 61 12.54 -18.72 12.40
N GLN A 62 13.80 -18.43 12.73
CA GLN A 62 14.14 -17.50 13.81
C GLN A 62 13.67 -16.08 13.48
N ALA A 63 13.82 -15.65 12.23
CA ALA A 63 13.35 -14.36 11.77
C ALA A 63 11.82 -14.27 11.91
N ILE A 64 11.06 -15.26 11.44
CA ILE A 64 9.59 -15.29 11.57
C ILE A 64 9.17 -15.19 13.05
N SER A 65 9.83 -15.94 13.93
CA SER A 65 9.55 -15.90 15.38
C SER A 65 9.82 -14.53 16.00
N LEU A 66 10.93 -13.88 15.63
CA LEU A 66 11.30 -12.56 16.15
C LEU A 66 10.42 -11.43 15.61
N ILE A 67 10.04 -11.51 14.34
CA ILE A 67 9.16 -10.53 13.71
C ILE A 67 7.77 -10.60 14.33
N GLY A 68 7.29 -11.80 14.67
CA GLY A 68 5.97 -11.97 15.26
C GLY A 68 4.88 -11.70 14.23
N LYS A 69 3.92 -10.82 14.53
CA LYS A 69 2.90 -10.39 13.56
C LYS A 69 3.31 -9.06 12.91
N ASP A 70 3.04 -8.90 11.63
CA ASP A 70 3.27 -7.65 10.92
C ASP A 70 2.27 -6.55 11.31
N VAL A 71 2.44 -5.36 10.74
CA VAL A 71 1.54 -4.20 10.89
C VAL A 71 0.09 -4.43 10.44
N TYR A 72 -0.20 -5.52 9.71
CA TYR A 72 -1.54 -5.95 9.34
C TYR A 72 -2.09 -7.06 10.26
N GLY A 73 -1.32 -7.50 11.25
CA GLY A 73 -1.67 -8.57 12.17
C GLY A 73 -1.49 -9.97 11.58
N LEU A 74 -0.81 -10.09 10.43
CA LEU A 74 -0.55 -11.35 9.73
C LEU A 74 0.79 -11.94 10.16
N ALA A 75 0.87 -13.27 10.09
CA ALA A 75 2.12 -13.97 10.33
C ALA A 75 3.03 -13.87 9.09
N PRO A 76 4.32 -13.53 9.25
CA PRO A 76 5.29 -13.55 8.17
C PRO A 76 5.41 -14.92 7.53
N PHE A 77 5.66 -14.94 6.23
CA PHE A 77 5.73 -16.17 5.45
C PHE A 77 6.88 -16.13 4.45
N ILE A 78 7.40 -17.31 4.11
CA ILE A 78 8.50 -17.43 3.16
C ILE A 78 7.94 -17.51 1.74
N LYS A 79 8.39 -16.62 0.87
CA LYS A 79 8.06 -16.64 -0.56
C LYS A 79 9.14 -15.89 -1.34
N ASP A 80 9.47 -16.37 -2.53
CA ASP A 80 10.34 -15.68 -3.49
C ASP A 80 11.72 -15.30 -2.90
N GLY A 81 12.29 -16.17 -2.05
CA GLY A 81 13.59 -15.93 -1.40
C GLY A 81 13.53 -14.90 -0.25
N CYS A 82 12.34 -14.55 0.22
CA CYS A 82 12.13 -13.59 1.30
C CYS A 82 11.31 -14.18 2.44
N VAL A 83 11.58 -13.74 3.67
CA VAL A 83 10.54 -13.70 4.70
C VAL A 83 9.76 -12.41 4.51
N ASN A 84 8.51 -12.55 4.05
CA ASN A 84 7.60 -11.43 3.83
C ASN A 84 6.93 -11.06 5.15
N ALA A 85 7.15 -9.84 5.62
CA ALA A 85 6.48 -9.26 6.78
C ALA A 85 5.75 -7.98 6.33
N GLY A 86 4.44 -8.07 6.17
CA GLY A 86 3.66 -7.07 5.44
C GLY A 86 4.11 -6.97 3.98
N MET A 87 4.56 -5.78 3.58
CA MET A 87 5.11 -5.52 2.24
C MET A 87 6.64 -5.33 2.24
N VAL A 88 7.34 -5.85 3.27
CA VAL A 88 8.79 -5.75 3.37
C VAL A 88 9.41 -7.13 3.20
N CYS A 89 10.36 -7.26 2.26
CA CYS A 89 11.15 -8.47 2.10
C CYS A 89 12.38 -8.43 3.01
N VAL A 90 12.45 -9.41 3.91
CA VAL A 90 13.69 -9.79 4.58
C VAL A 90 14.37 -10.86 3.72
N GLN A 91 15.47 -10.50 3.07
CA GLN A 91 16.13 -11.33 2.07
C GLN A 91 16.82 -12.54 2.71
N LEU A 92 16.62 -13.70 2.09
CA LEU A 92 17.29 -14.95 2.44
C LEU A 92 18.32 -15.31 1.38
N ASN A 93 19.39 -15.98 1.79
CA ASN A 93 20.28 -16.69 0.87
C ASN A 93 19.79 -18.13 0.61
N GLU A 94 20.55 -18.87 -0.21
CA GLU A 94 20.29 -20.28 -0.55
C GLU A 94 20.20 -21.21 0.67
N ASN A 95 20.80 -20.83 1.80
CA ASN A 95 20.79 -21.59 3.05
C ASN A 95 19.66 -21.15 4.00
N ASN A 96 18.67 -20.37 3.54
CA ASN A 96 17.60 -19.78 4.35
C ASN A 96 18.11 -18.92 5.53
N ILE A 97 19.23 -18.22 5.32
CA ILE A 97 19.79 -17.28 6.29
C ILE A 97 19.55 -15.86 5.81
N VAL A 98 19.13 -15.00 6.74
CA VAL A 98 18.88 -13.58 6.46
C VAL A 98 20.18 -12.85 6.10
N THR A 99 20.21 -12.22 4.94
CA THR A 99 21.35 -11.43 4.45
C THR A 99 21.15 -9.93 4.61
N GLY A 100 19.90 -9.47 4.57
CA GLY A 100 19.53 -8.06 4.69
C GLY A 100 18.06 -7.80 4.37
N PHE A 101 17.78 -6.57 3.98
CA PHE A 101 16.47 -6.10 3.55
C PHE A 101 16.55 -5.71 2.07
N GLY A 102 15.50 -5.98 1.32
CA GLY A 102 15.41 -5.59 -0.08
C GLY A 102 13.98 -5.34 -0.50
N ASP A 103 13.84 -4.81 -1.70
CA ASP A 103 12.52 -4.65 -2.32
C ASP A 103 11.96 -6.04 -2.64
N THR A 104 10.69 -6.30 -2.28
CA THR A 104 9.95 -7.38 -2.91
C THR A 104 9.81 -6.96 -4.37
N ALA A 105 10.68 -7.46 -5.25
CA ALA A 105 10.49 -7.25 -6.68
C ALA A 105 9.09 -7.77 -7.04
N LEU A 106 8.19 -6.82 -7.32
CA LEU A 106 6.95 -7.05 -8.06
C LEU A 106 7.28 -7.64 -9.44
#